data_AF-A0A443SD89-F1
#
_entry.id   AF-A0A443SD89-F1
#
_cell.length_a   1.000
_cell.length_b   1.000
_cell.length_c   1.000
_cell.angle_alpha   90.00
_cell.angle_beta   90.00
_cell.angle_gamma   90.00
#
_symmetry.space_group_name_H-M   'P 1'
#
loop_
_entity.id
_entity.type
_entity.pdbx_description
1 polymer ?
#
loop_
_entity_poly.entity_id
_entity_poly.type
_entity_poly.pdbx_seq_one_letter_code
_entity_poly.pdbx_strand_id
1 'polypeptide(L)'
;MMLGGTPGEVNPNSGWLNSRGMWLTYIFAVLLAHFSLLSIPILSVAWTWTLTNVLHDAAMFVFLHLIKGTPWETGDQGSVRDLTHWEQIDDGAQFTATRKFLTVFPIILYDFFDYI
;
A
#
# COMPACT_ATOMS: atom_id res chain seq x y z
N MET A 1 27.22 25.26 7.95
CA MET A 1 27.53 24.34 9.06
C MET A 1 26.54 23.19 8.94
N MET A 2 26.99 22.02 8.47
CA MET A 2 26.17 20.82 8.38
C MET A 2 26.10 20.22 9.80
N LEU A 3 24.99 20.43 10.50
CA LEU A 3 24.73 19.72 11.74
C LEU A 3 24.26 18.31 11.37
N GLY A 4 25.16 17.34 11.51
CA GLY A 4 24.89 15.92 11.40
C GLY A 4 23.91 15.46 12.48
N GLY A 5 22.64 15.77 12.29
CA GLY A 5 21.57 15.04 12.93
C GLY A 5 21.57 13.63 12.34
N THR A 6 21.60 12.62 13.20
CA THR A 6 21.15 11.27 12.82
C THR A 6 19.86 11.41 12.03
N PRO A 7 19.71 10.78 10.85
CA PRO A 7 18.42 10.70 10.19
C PRO A 7 17.41 10.30 11.25
N GLY A 8 16.32 11.07 11.39
CA GLY A 8 15.26 10.75 12.34
C GLY A 8 14.93 9.27 12.23
N GLU A 9 14.71 8.63 13.37
CA GLU A 9 14.42 7.20 13.42
C GLU A 9 13.28 6.91 12.43
N VAL A 10 13.57 6.12 11.39
CA VAL A 10 12.60 5.86 10.33
C VAL A 10 11.48 5.03 10.96
N ASN A 11 10.26 5.57 11.00
CA ASN A 11 9.09 4.87 11.54
C ASN A 11 9.00 3.48 10.89
N PRO A 12 9.26 2.37 11.60
CA PRO A 12 9.33 1.06 10.98
C PRO A 12 7.95 0.55 10.58
N ASN A 13 6.87 1.13 11.11
CA ASN A 13 5.51 0.88 10.62
C ASN A 13 5.34 1.29 9.16
N SER A 14 5.99 2.36 8.67
CA SER A 14 5.86 2.82 7.27
C SER A 14 7.16 2.65 6.44
N GLY A 15 8.31 2.50 7.10
CA GLY A 15 9.62 2.47 6.47
C GLY A 15 9.85 1.30 5.51
N TRP A 16 9.21 0.16 5.76
CA TRP A 16 9.30 -1.02 4.88
C TRP A 16 8.79 -0.74 3.46
N LEU A 17 7.88 0.23 3.27
CA LEU A 17 7.35 0.62 1.96
C LEU A 17 8.44 1.15 1.01
N ASN A 18 9.55 1.65 1.55
CA ASN A 18 10.71 2.13 0.78
C ASN A 18 11.74 1.03 0.47
N SER A 19 11.46 -0.23 0.81
CA SER A 19 12.36 -1.35 0.52
C SER A 19 12.51 -1.58 -0.98
N ARG A 20 13.69 -1.97 -1.45
CA ARG A 20 13.98 -2.18 -2.89
C ARG A 20 13.04 -3.18 -3.59
N GLY A 21 12.56 -4.19 -2.86
CA GLY A 21 11.69 -5.23 -3.39
C GLY A 21 10.19 -4.93 -3.29
N MET A 22 9.80 -3.80 -2.67
CA MET A 22 8.40 -3.58 -2.30
C MET A 22 7.44 -3.56 -3.49
N TRP A 23 7.81 -2.85 -4.56
CA TRP A 23 6.95 -2.71 -5.73
C TRP A 23 6.75 -4.06 -6.44
N LEU A 24 7.80 -4.87 -6.53
CA LEU A 24 7.72 -6.21 -7.09
C LEU A 24 6.82 -7.09 -6.23
N THR A 25 7.05 -7.15 -4.92
CA THR A 25 6.22 -7.94 -4.00
C THR A 25 4.75 -7.51 -4.08
N TYR A 26 4.47 -6.22 -4.18
CA TYR A 26 3.12 -5.68 -4.33
C TYR A 26 2.45 -6.18 -5.62
N ILE A 27 3.12 -6.07 -6.77
CA ILE A 27 2.62 -6.57 -8.05
C ILE A 27 2.38 -8.08 -7.98
N PHE A 28 3.33 -8.84 -7.44
CA PHE A 28 3.19 -10.28 -7.28
C PHE A 28 2.00 -10.65 -6.39
N ALA A 29 1.76 -9.92 -5.30
CA ALA A 29 0.62 -10.16 -4.43
C ALA A 29 -0.72 -9.93 -5.15
N VAL A 30 -0.83 -8.86 -5.93
CA VAL A 30 -2.03 -8.57 -6.74
C VAL A 30 -2.26 -9.65 -7.79
N LEU A 31 -1.21 -10.04 -8.53
CA LEU A 31 -1.29 -11.11 -9.52
C LEU A 31 -1.66 -12.45 -8.88
N LEU A 32 -1.09 -12.79 -7.73
CA LEU A 32 -1.43 -14.02 -7.01
C LEU A 32 -2.90 -14.02 -6.57
N ALA A 33 -3.41 -12.90 -6.05
CA ALA A 33 -4.82 -12.75 -5.73
C ALA A 33 -5.70 -12.93 -6.97
N HIS A 34 -5.32 -12.33 -8.10
CA HIS A 34 -6.03 -12.47 -9.36
C HIS A 34 -6.05 -13.92 -9.88
N PHE A 35 -4.91 -14.62 -9.89
CA PHE A 35 -4.84 -16.03 -10.29
C PHE A 35 -5.65 -16.94 -9.36
N SER A 36 -5.71 -16.60 -8.07
CA SER A 36 -6.56 -17.31 -7.11
C SER A 36 -8.05 -17.14 -7.46
N LEU A 37 -8.47 -15.94 -7.85
CA LEU A 37 -9.84 -15.69 -8.30
C LEU A 37 -10.14 -16.39 -9.65
N LEU A 38 -9.20 -16.39 -10.60
CA LEU A 38 -9.34 -17.11 -11.87
C LEU A 38 -9.52 -18.62 -11.68
N SER A 39 -9.05 -19.17 -10.56
CA SER A 39 -9.20 -20.59 -10.23
C SER A 39 -10.64 -20.94 -9.78
N ILE A 40 -11.55 -19.97 -9.63
CA ILE A 40 -12.93 -20.17 -9.23
C ILE A 40 -13.80 -20.40 -10.47
N PRO A 41 -14.38 -21.61 -10.66
CA PRO A 41 -14.98 -22.03 -11.94
C PRO A 41 -16.28 -21.30 -12.33
N ILE A 42 -16.88 -20.55 -11.41
CA ILE A 42 -18.12 -19.79 -11.64
C ILE A 42 -17.86 -18.33 -12.06
N LEU A 43 -16.60 -17.87 -11.98
CA LEU A 43 -16.25 -16.50 -12.32
C LEU A 43 -15.80 -16.42 -13.78
N SER A 44 -16.44 -15.53 -14.55
CA SER A 44 -15.89 -15.13 -15.86
C SER A 44 -14.63 -14.29 -15.66
N VAL A 45 -13.79 -14.20 -16.68
CA VAL A 45 -12.59 -13.33 -16.68
C VAL A 45 -12.94 -11.87 -16.31
N ALA A 46 -14.00 -11.30 -16.90
CA ALA A 46 -14.45 -9.94 -16.60
C ALA A 46 -14.79 -9.76 -15.11
N TRP A 47 -15.67 -10.62 -14.57
CA TRP A 47 -15.97 -10.63 -13.13
C TRP A 47 -14.74 -10.77 -12.24
N THR A 48 -13.77 -11.58 -12.64
CA THR A 48 -12.52 -11.75 -11.89
C THR A 48 -11.69 -10.46 -11.84
N TRP A 49 -11.60 -9.70 -12.94
CA TRP A 49 -10.96 -8.38 -12.95
C TRP A 49 -11.71 -7.37 -12.07
N THR A 50 -13.03 -7.33 -12.17
CA THR A 50 -13.85 -6.46 -11.30
C THR A 50 -13.62 -6.79 -9.82
N LEU A 51 -13.64 -8.07 -9.45
CA LEU A 51 -13.36 -8.52 -8.08
C LEU A 51 -11.94 -8.19 -7.63
N THR A 52 -10.95 -8.34 -8.51
CA THR A 52 -9.56 -7.98 -8.22
C THR A 52 -9.44 -6.50 -7.87
N ASN A 53 -10.04 -5.61 -8.67
CA ASN A 53 -10.07 -4.17 -8.43
C ASN A 53 -10.79 -3.83 -7.12
N VAL A 54 -12.02 -4.31 -6.92
CA VAL A 54 -12.81 -4.01 -5.73
C VAL A 54 -12.12 -4.48 -4.45
N LEU A 55 -11.57 -5.70 -4.44
CA LEU A 55 -10.87 -6.24 -3.28
C LEU A 55 -9.57 -5.47 -3.00
N HIS A 56 -8.82 -5.13 -4.05
CA HIS A 56 -7.60 -4.34 -3.94
C HIS A 56 -7.89 -2.94 -3.36
N ASP A 57 -8.84 -2.21 -3.94
CA ASP A 57 -9.20 -0.86 -3.49
C ASP A 57 -9.75 -0.87 -2.07
N ALA A 58 -10.63 -1.82 -1.74
CA ALA A 58 -11.16 -1.95 -0.38
C ALA A 58 -10.06 -2.26 0.63
N ALA A 59 -9.19 -3.22 0.34
CA ALA A 59 -8.08 -3.58 1.22
C ALA A 59 -7.09 -2.41 1.39
N MET A 60 -6.74 -1.74 0.30
CA MET A 60 -5.83 -0.59 0.32
C MET A 60 -6.44 0.60 1.03
N PHE A 61 -7.74 0.86 0.86
CA PHE A 61 -8.44 1.92 1.57
C PHE A 61 -8.45 1.66 3.08
N VAL A 62 -8.81 0.46 3.51
CA VAL A 62 -8.76 0.06 4.92
C VAL A 62 -7.34 0.22 5.48
N PHE A 63 -6.35 -0.37 4.81
CA PHE A 63 -4.97 -0.37 5.28
C PHE A 63 -4.36 1.03 5.36
N LEU A 64 -4.53 1.83 4.31
CA LEU A 64 -3.90 3.15 4.23
C LEU A 64 -4.67 4.23 4.99
N HIS A 65 -6.00 4.20 4.99
CA HIS A 65 -6.82 5.34 5.42
C HIS A 65 -7.65 5.07 6.68
N LEU A 66 -7.87 3.82 7.09
CA LEU A 66 -8.65 3.50 8.29
C LEU A 66 -7.79 3.00 9.45
N ILE A 67 -6.73 2.25 9.18
CA ILE A 67 -5.80 1.78 10.22
C ILE A 67 -4.93 2.95 10.69
N LYS A 68 -4.90 3.18 12.00
CA LYS A 68 -4.15 4.25 12.67
C LYS A 68 -3.14 3.72 13.67
N GLY A 69 -2.13 4.54 13.97
CA GLY A 69 -1.06 4.22 14.91
C GLY A 69 -0.11 3.14 14.39
N THR A 70 0.58 2.48 15.32
CA THR A 70 1.54 1.41 15.05
C THR A 70 1.09 0.12 15.74
N PRO A 71 0.24 -0.72 15.09
CA PRO A 71 -0.40 -1.86 15.75
C PRO A 71 0.56 -2.86 16.41
N TRP A 72 1.81 -2.92 15.91
CA TRP A 72 2.81 -3.92 16.29
C TRP A 72 4.06 -3.33 16.94
N GLU A 73 4.10 -2.01 17.14
CA GLU A 73 5.26 -1.32 17.73
C GLU A 73 4.93 -0.82 19.13
N THR A 74 5.56 -1.44 20.13
CA THR A 74 5.31 -1.17 21.55
C THR A 74 6.07 0.05 22.08
N GLY A 75 7.03 0.57 21.29
CA GLY A 75 7.89 1.71 21.66
C GLY A 75 7.32 3.08 21.28
N ASP A 76 6.26 3.15 20.46
CA ASP A 76 5.64 4.44 20.14
C ASP A 76 4.92 4.99 21.39
N GLN A 77 5.37 6.16 21.87
CA GLN A 77 4.75 6.87 23.01
C GLN A 77 3.45 7.57 22.60
N GLY A 78 2.81 7.11 21.51
CA GLY A 78 1.59 7.65 20.94
C GLY A 78 1.82 8.85 20.03
N SER A 79 3.04 9.06 19.53
CA SER A 79 3.38 10.19 18.66
C SER A 79 2.62 10.16 17.33
N VAL A 80 2.29 8.95 16.85
CA VAL A 80 1.56 8.72 15.60
C VAL A 80 0.22 8.01 15.80
N ARG A 81 -0.27 7.93 17.04
CA ARG A 81 -1.49 7.17 17.41
C ARG A 81 -2.72 7.58 16.60
N ASP A 82 -2.84 8.87 16.29
CA ASP A 82 -4.00 9.42 15.58
C ASP A 82 -3.80 9.48 14.06
N LEU A 83 -2.60 9.17 13.58
CA LEU A 83 -2.25 9.18 12.16
C LEU A 83 -2.59 7.85 11.52
N THR A 84 -3.20 7.93 10.34
CA THR A 84 -3.40 6.80 9.44
C THR A 84 -2.07 6.30 8.88
N HIS A 85 -2.04 5.07 8.38
CA HIS A 85 -0.83 4.55 7.75
C HIS A 85 -0.38 5.44 6.57
N TRP A 86 -1.31 5.95 5.76
CA TRP A 86 -1.02 6.90 4.69
C TRP A 86 -0.33 8.18 5.19
N GLU A 87 -0.78 8.75 6.30
CA GLU A 87 -0.18 9.95 6.88
C GLU A 87 1.23 9.69 7.42
N GLN A 88 1.50 8.47 7.90
CA GLN A 88 2.80 8.04 8.41
C GLN A 88 3.85 7.76 7.31
N ILE A 89 3.47 7.59 6.04
CA ILE A 89 4.41 7.32 4.94
C ILE A 89 5.31 8.52 4.71
N ASP A 90 6.63 8.29 4.68
CA ASP A 90 7.65 9.30 4.40
C ASP A 90 7.49 10.56 5.26
N ASP A 91 7.12 10.38 6.54
CA ASP A 91 6.87 11.46 7.50
C ASP A 91 5.87 12.52 7.00
N GLY A 92 4.88 12.10 6.22
CA GLY A 92 3.87 12.99 5.64
C GLY A 92 4.33 13.73 4.37
N ALA A 93 5.57 13.53 3.91
CA ALA A 93 6.09 14.17 2.71
C ALA A 93 5.25 13.78 1.48
N GLN A 94 4.79 14.78 0.72
CA GLN A 94 3.96 14.57 -0.45
C GLN A 94 4.80 14.27 -1.70
N PHE A 95 4.18 13.67 -2.71
CA PHE A 95 4.78 13.40 -4.03
C PHE A 95 6.07 12.56 -4.02
N THR A 96 6.29 11.78 -2.98
CA THR A 96 7.37 10.78 -2.92
C THR A 96 7.09 9.64 -3.91
N ALA A 97 8.13 8.86 -4.23
CA ALA A 97 8.00 7.73 -5.14
C ALA A 97 6.98 6.70 -4.64
N THR A 98 7.02 6.41 -3.33
CA THR A 98 6.10 5.47 -2.67
C THR A 98 4.65 5.95 -2.73
N ARG A 99 4.37 7.21 -2.38
CA ARG A 99 3.01 7.76 -2.48
C ARG A 99 2.50 7.80 -3.92
N LYS A 100 3.35 8.21 -4.87
CA LYS A 100 3.00 8.17 -6.30
C LYS A 100 2.67 6.77 -6.77
N PHE A 101 3.47 5.78 -6.40
CA PHE A 101 3.20 4.39 -6.73
C PHE A 101 1.85 3.93 -6.18
N LEU A 102 1.59 4.14 -4.88
CA LEU A 102 0.34 3.71 -4.24
C LEU A 102 -0.91 4.44 -4.77
N THR A 103 -0.76 5.64 -5.34
CA THR A 103 -1.86 6.34 -6.01
C THR A 103 -2.03 5.92 -7.46
N VAL A 104 -0.95 5.75 -8.22
CA VAL A 104 -1.00 5.47 -9.67
C VAL A 104 -1.34 4.01 -9.94
N PHE A 105 -0.87 3.08 -9.11
CA PHE A 105 -1.10 1.66 -9.30
C PHE A 105 -2.59 1.26 -9.40
N PRO A 106 -3.49 1.63 -8.46
CA PRO A 106 -4.91 1.28 -8.58
C PRO A 106 -5.56 1.87 -9.84
N ILE A 107 -5.13 3.06 -10.29
CA ILE A 107 -5.62 3.67 -11.54
C ILE A 107 -5.24 2.78 -12.74
N ILE A 108 -3.99 2.35 -12.83
CA ILE A 108 -3.53 1.43 -13.88
C ILE A 108 -4.24 0.08 -13.76
N LEU A 109 -4.44 -0.43 -12.54
CA LEU A 109 -5.11 -1.70 -12.30
C LEU A 109 -6.54 -1.68 -12.86
N TYR A 110 -7.25 -0.57 -12.66
CA TYR A 110 -8.59 -0.37 -13.18
C TYR A 110 -8.58 -0.16 -14.71
N ASP A 111 -7.83 0.82 -15.20
CA ASP A 111 -7.89 1.22 -16.61
C ASP A 111 -7.26 0.23 -17.59
N PHE A 112 -6.24 -0.52 -17.17
CA PHE A 112 -5.55 -1.44 -18.08
C PHE A 112 -6.19 -2.82 -18.10
N PHE A 113 -6.73 -3.30 -16.98
CA PHE A 113 -7.15 -4.69 -16.86
C PHE A 113 -8.67 -4.90 -16.88
N ASP A 114 -9.49 -3.88 -16.63
CA ASP A 114 -10.95 -4.00 -16.79
C ASP A 114 -11.38 -4.00 -18.28
N TYR A 115 -10.49 -3.55 -19.18
CA TYR A 115 -10.74 -3.46 -20.62
C TYR A 115 -10.12 -4.61 -21.44
N ILE A 116 -9.54 -5.62 -20.79
CA ILE A 116 -8.98 -6.84 -21.41
C ILE A 116 -9.93 -8.02 -21.20
#